data_AF-A0AA37P3Y9-F1
#
_entry.id   AF-A0AA37P3Y9-F1
#
_cell.length_a   1.000
_cell.length_b   1.000
_cell.length_c   1.000
_cell.angle_alpha   90.00
_cell.angle_beta   90.00
_cell.angle_gamma   90.00
#
_symmetry.space_group_name_H-M   'P 1'
#
loop_
_entity.id
_entity.type
_entity.pdbx_description
1 polymer ?
#
loop_
_entity_poly.entity_id
_entity_poly.type
_entity_poly.pdbx_seq_one_letter_code
_entity_poly.pdbx_strand_id
1 'polypeptide(L)'
;MAPILLPANRQPSRFYLGGPRIFAFRSYTPSGPNEPEDWVASTTCCHGCAGSKLGMTILLDGRLLTDAVAQAPEHWLGPSM
;
A
#
# COMPACT_ATOMS: atom_id res chain seq x y z
N MET A 1 11.16 7.89 -15.64
CA MET A 1 10.41 8.41 -14.47
C MET A 1 11.30 8.25 -13.24
N ALA A 2 11.38 9.25 -12.36
CA ALA A 2 12.11 9.09 -11.11
C ALA A 2 11.35 8.14 -10.17
N PRO A 3 12.03 7.37 -9.31
CA PRO A 3 11.36 6.55 -8.30
C PRO A 3 10.42 7.40 -7.43
N ILE A 4 9.22 6.89 -7.15
CA ILE A 4 8.28 7.49 -6.20
C ILE A 4 8.49 6.82 -4.84
N LEU A 5 8.73 7.63 -3.81
CA LEU A 5 8.74 7.14 -2.43
C LEU A 5 7.30 6.90 -1.97
N LEU A 6 7.01 5.66 -1.59
CA LEU A 6 5.73 5.28 -1.00
C LEU A 6 5.86 5.19 0.54
N PRO A 7 4.91 5.79 1.30
CA PRO A 7 4.87 5.60 2.74
C PRO A 7 4.50 4.14 3.09
N ALA A 8 4.68 3.76 4.35
CA ALA A 8 4.23 2.46 4.83
C ALA A 8 2.70 2.35 4.71
N ASN A 9 2.21 1.23 4.20
CA ASN A 9 0.79 0.93 4.01
C ASN A 9 0.43 -0.32 4.83
N ARG A 10 0.32 -0.12 6.14
CA ARG A 10 0.09 -1.19 7.11
C ARG A 10 -1.39 -1.30 7.43
N GLN A 11 -1.88 -2.54 7.47
CA GLN A 11 -3.29 -2.80 7.70
C GLN A 11 -3.54 -3.01 9.20
N PRO A 12 -4.32 -2.14 9.86
CA PRO A 12 -4.55 -2.24 11.30
C PRO A 12 -5.42 -3.45 11.63
N SER A 13 -5.36 -3.93 12.88
CA SER A 13 -6.30 -4.90 13.44
C SER A 13 -6.47 -6.18 12.60
N ARG A 14 -5.37 -6.74 12.06
CA ARG A 14 -5.42 -8.07 11.43
C ARG A 14 -5.75 -9.14 12.48
N PHE A 15 -6.36 -10.24 12.05
CA PHE A 15 -6.78 -11.31 12.95
C PHE A 15 -5.62 -12.17 13.48
N TYR A 16 -4.41 -12.00 12.92
CA TYR A 16 -3.22 -12.75 13.30
C TYR A 16 -2.10 -11.81 13.77
N LEU A 17 -1.21 -12.38 14.57
CA LEU A 17 -0.13 -11.64 15.24
C LEU A 17 1.02 -11.32 14.28
N GLY A 18 1.62 -10.16 14.45
CA GLY A 18 2.85 -9.75 13.80
C GLY A 18 3.00 -8.23 13.74
N GLY A 19 4.02 -7.77 13.01
CA GLY A 19 4.31 -6.35 12.86
C GLY A 19 5.69 -5.94 13.37
N PRO A 20 6.19 -6.36 14.55
CA PRO A 20 7.45 -5.81 15.09
C PRO A 20 8.65 -5.82 14.14
N ARG A 21 8.79 -6.86 13.31
CA ARG A 21 9.85 -6.93 12.28
C ARG A 21 9.63 -5.95 11.11
N ILE A 22 8.38 -5.72 10.71
CA ILE A 22 8.03 -4.72 9.67
C ILE A 22 8.30 -3.31 10.19
N PHE A 23 7.95 -3.03 11.45
CA PHE A 23 8.26 -1.76 12.11
C PHE A 23 9.76 -1.49 12.15
N ALA A 24 10.54 -2.48 12.61
CA ALA A 24 12.00 -2.39 12.62
C ALA A 24 12.55 -2.14 11.20
N PHE A 25 12.06 -2.88 10.19
CA PHE A 25 12.47 -2.70 8.80
C PHE A 25 12.16 -1.29 8.27
N ARG A 26 11.00 -0.73 8.62
CA ARG A 26 10.59 0.63 8.24
C ARG A 26 11.17 1.73 9.12
N SER A 27 11.98 1.38 10.14
CA SER A 27 12.47 2.32 11.16
C SER A 27 11.34 3.09 11.87
N TYR A 28 10.19 2.43 12.08
CA TYR A 28 9.01 2.98 12.76
C TYR A 28 8.84 2.36 14.15
N THR A 29 8.23 3.11 15.07
CA THR A 29 7.84 2.59 16.39
C THR A 29 6.65 1.66 16.27
N PRO A 30 6.70 0.42 16.81
CA PRO A 30 5.55 -0.49 16.84
C PRO A 30 4.30 0.15 17.45
N SER A 31 3.15 0.08 16.76
CA SER A 31 1.85 0.56 17.25
C SER A 31 0.93 -0.55 17.77
N GLY A 32 1.29 -1.83 17.59
CA GLY A 32 0.53 -2.95 18.16
C GLY A 32 0.95 -4.33 17.62
N PRO A 33 0.39 -5.41 18.18
CA PRO A 33 0.71 -6.78 17.77
C PRO A 33 -0.06 -7.30 16.55
N ASN A 34 -0.98 -6.50 15.98
CA ASN A 34 -1.92 -6.92 14.93
C ASN A 34 -1.78 -6.06 13.66
N GLU A 35 -0.55 -5.63 13.37
CA GLU A 35 -0.17 -4.98 12.10
C GLU A 35 0.89 -5.79 11.33
N PRO A 36 0.60 -7.07 11.00
CA PRO A 36 1.56 -8.00 10.42
C PRO A 36 1.86 -7.81 8.93
N GLU A 37 1.31 -6.78 8.27
CA GLU A 37 1.38 -6.61 6.81
C GLU A 37 1.79 -5.19 6.43
N ASP A 38 2.54 -5.06 5.34
CA ASP A 38 2.85 -3.79 4.68
C ASP A 38 2.66 -3.95 3.16
N TRP A 39 1.66 -3.25 2.61
CA TRP A 39 1.14 -3.44 1.26
C TRP A 39 1.75 -2.42 0.30
N VAL A 40 2.94 -2.73 -0.22
CA VAL A 40 3.71 -1.82 -1.09
C VAL A 40 3.09 -1.74 -2.49
N ALA A 41 2.87 -0.52 -2.99
CA ALA A 41 2.32 -0.26 -4.33
C ALA A 41 1.01 -1.03 -4.62
N SER A 42 0.19 -1.26 -3.59
CA SER A 42 -1.02 -2.03 -3.71
C SER A 42 -2.10 -1.30 -4.53
N THR A 43 -2.61 -2.01 -5.53
CA THR A 43 -3.78 -1.63 -6.33
C THR A 43 -5.06 -2.35 -5.88
N THR A 44 -5.01 -3.07 -4.74
CA THR A 44 -6.13 -3.81 -4.17
C THR A 44 -6.39 -3.42 -2.72
N CYS A 45 -7.55 -3.80 -2.18
CA CYS A 45 -7.97 -3.50 -0.82
C CYS A 45 -8.11 -4.78 0.03
N CYS A 46 -8.13 -4.62 1.34
CA CYS A 46 -8.51 -5.67 2.27
C CYS A 46 -9.88 -6.24 1.90
N HIS A 47 -10.08 -7.54 2.17
CA HIS A 47 -11.38 -8.17 1.99
C HIS A 47 -12.48 -7.40 2.74
N GLY A 48 -13.61 -7.15 2.07
CA GLY A 48 -14.73 -6.37 2.63
C GLY A 48 -14.50 -4.85 2.74
N CYS A 49 -13.34 -4.34 2.31
CA CYS A 49 -12.97 -2.93 2.48
C CYS A 49 -13.02 -2.11 1.17
N ALA A 50 -13.75 -2.55 0.16
CA ALA A 50 -13.84 -1.84 -1.13
C ALA A 50 -14.35 -0.40 -0.97
N GLY A 51 -15.29 -0.15 -0.05
CA GLY A 51 -15.83 1.18 0.21
C GLY A 51 -14.84 2.12 0.92
N SER A 52 -14.04 1.61 1.86
CA SER A 52 -13.04 2.40 2.59
C SER A 52 -11.68 2.47 1.89
N LYS A 53 -11.46 1.61 0.88
CA LYS A 53 -10.20 1.49 0.14
C LYS A 53 -9.00 1.10 1.01
N LEU A 54 -9.26 0.53 2.20
CA LEU A 54 -8.21 0.13 3.14
C LEU A 54 -7.26 -0.88 2.45
N GLY A 55 -5.96 -0.56 2.42
CA GLY A 55 -4.94 -1.37 1.75
C GLY A 55 -4.52 -0.86 0.38
N MET A 56 -5.24 0.08 -0.23
CA MET A 56 -4.83 0.68 -1.50
C MET A 56 -3.78 1.77 -1.27
N THR A 57 -2.80 1.86 -2.18
CA THR A 57 -1.78 2.92 -2.12
C THR A 57 -2.35 4.25 -2.60
N ILE A 58 -2.15 5.29 -1.79
CA ILE A 58 -2.41 6.69 -2.13
C ILE A 58 -1.06 7.35 -2.45
N LEU A 59 -0.97 7.99 -3.61
CA LEU A 59 0.21 8.75 -4.06
C LEU A 59 0.31 10.08 -3.32
N LEU A 60 1.47 10.75 -3.43
CA LEU A 60 1.72 12.05 -2.77
C LEU A 60 0.74 13.15 -3.23
N ASP A 61 0.17 13.02 -4.42
CA ASP A 61 -0.85 13.93 -4.97
C ASP A 61 -2.29 13.59 -4.53
N GLY A 62 -2.45 12.57 -3.67
CA GLY A 62 -3.75 12.12 -3.16
C GLY A 62 -4.51 11.14 -4.05
N ARG A 63 -4.03 10.85 -5.26
CA ARG A 63 -4.67 9.84 -6.14
C ARG A 63 -4.38 8.43 -5.67
N LEU A 64 -5.29 7.49 -5.95
CA LEU A 64 -4.97 6.07 -5.82
C LEU A 64 -3.98 5.66 -6.91
N LEU A 65 -3.03 4.79 -6.57
CA LEU A 65 -2.12 4.21 -7.56
C LEU A 65 -2.90 3.47 -8.66
N THR A 66 -3.99 2.76 -8.32
CA THR A 66 -4.81 2.06 -9.33
C THR A 66 -5.40 3.01 -10.36
N ASP A 67 -5.85 4.19 -9.93
CA ASP A 67 -6.42 5.21 -10.82
C ASP A 67 -5.33 5.82 -11.71
N ALA A 68 -4.14 6.06 -11.14
CA ALA A 68 -3.00 6.58 -11.88
C ALA A 68 -2.51 5.59 -12.96
N VAL A 69 -2.49 4.29 -12.64
CA VAL A 69 -2.15 3.22 -13.60
C VAL A 69 -3.21 3.14 -14.70
N ALA A 70 -4.50 3.16 -14.35
CA ALA A 70 -5.58 3.09 -15.33
C ALA A 70 -5.60 4.29 -16.29
N GLN A 71 -5.21 5.48 -15.82
CA GLN A 71 -5.16 6.70 -16.63
C GLN A 71 -3.98 6.74 -17.60
N ALA A 72 -2.89 6.02 -17.32
CA ALA A 72 -1.67 6.05 -18.15
C ALA A 72 -0.95 4.69 -18.15
N PRO A 73 -1.59 3.60 -18.61
CA PRO A 73 -1.05 2.25 -18.46
C PRO A 73 0.33 2.09 -19.09
N GLU A 74 0.57 2.68 -20.26
CA GLU A 74 1.89 2.62 -20.91
C GLU A 74 3.00 3.27 -20.08
N HIS A 75 2.68 4.34 -19.35
CA HIS A 75 3.62 5.04 -18.49
C HIS A 75 4.06 4.20 -17.29
N TRP A 76 3.14 3.41 -16.73
CA TRP A 76 3.36 2.63 -15.51
C TRP A 76 3.77 1.18 -15.78
N LEU A 77 3.22 0.57 -16.82
CA LEU A 77 3.34 -0.87 -17.12
C LEU A 77 4.16 -1.14 -18.39
N GLY A 78 4.46 -0.10 -19.18
CA GLY A 78 5.07 -0.23 -20.50
C GLY A 78 4.03 -0.45 -21.61
N PRO A 79 4.48 -0.43 -22.88
CA PRO A 79 3.60 -0.60 -24.03
C PRO A 79 2.87 -1.95 -23.98
N SER A 80 1.64 -1.98 -24.49
CA SER A 80 0.95 -3.26 -24.73
C SER A 80 1.74 -4.07 -25.75
N MET A 81 1.89 -5.37 -25.50
CA MET A 81 2.50 -6.30 -26.46
C MET A 81 1.71 -6.40 -27.76
#